data_AF-A0A661SZG9-F1
#
_entry.id   AF-A0A661SZG9-F1
#
_cell.length_a   1.000
_cell.length_b   1.000
_cell.length_c   1.000
_cell.angle_alpha   90.00
_cell.angle_beta   90.00
_cell.angle_gamma   90.00
#
_symmetry.space_group_name_H-M   'P 1'
#
loop_
_entity.id
_entity.type
_entity.pdbx_description
1 polymer ?
#
loop_
_entity_poly.entity_id
_entity_poly.type
_entity_poly.pdbx_seq_one_letter_code
_entity_poly.pdbx_strand_id
1 'polypeptide(L)'
;DILAAGGIERVAFQNDLKKKIQAANAVEAASIYAETGIWYDALTSLSSAIAKNPGDNDLVRERAFLLEQIGLSEAARYENQRSLRN
;
A
#
# COMPACT_ATOMS: atom_id res chain seq x y z
N ASP A 1 -17.35 23.98 27.38
CA ASP A 1 -17.15 24.17 25.94
C ASP A 1 -15.77 23.60 25.60
N ILE A 2 -15.67 22.62 24.70
CA ILE A 2 -14.37 22.06 24.28
C ILE A 2 -14.18 22.35 22.81
N LEU A 3 -13.21 23.21 22.50
CA LEU A 3 -12.75 23.49 21.15
C LEU A 3 -11.71 22.43 20.78
N ALA A 4 -12.07 21.48 19.92
CA ALA A 4 -11.08 20.62 19.26
C ALA A 4 -10.52 21.39 18.05
N ALA A 5 -9.21 21.66 18.05
CA ALA A 5 -8.50 22.20 16.90
C ALA A 5 -7.56 21.12 16.33
N GLY A 6 -7.68 20.81 15.04
CA GLY A 6 -6.75 19.94 14.32
C GLY A 6 -5.72 20.77 13.57
N GLY A 7 -4.44 20.59 13.90
CA GLY A 7 -3.33 21.15 13.12
C GLY A 7 -2.86 20.16 12.06
N ILE A 8 -2.64 20.63 10.82
CA ILE A 8 -1.95 19.85 9.78
C ILE A 8 -0.47 20.19 9.86
N GLU A 9 0.34 19.30 10.42
CA GLU A 9 1.79 19.42 10.39
C GLU A 9 2.35 18.79 9.12
N ARG A 10 2.95 19.61 8.26
CA ARG A 10 3.61 19.12 7.05
C ARG A 10 5.03 18.69 7.41
N VAL A 11 5.19 17.40 7.72
CA VAL A 11 6.48 16.82 8.11
C VAL A 11 7.48 16.94 6.95
N ALA A 12 8.68 17.48 7.21
CA ALA A 12 9.80 17.55 6.24
C ALA A 12 10.16 16.18 5.63
N PHE A 13 9.77 15.11 6.33
CA PHE A 13 9.73 13.72 5.89
C PHE A 13 9.18 13.51 4.47
N GLN A 14 8.25 14.35 3.99
CA GLN A 14 7.67 14.21 2.65
C GLN A 14 8.70 14.28 1.52
N ASN A 15 9.76 15.09 1.64
CA ASN A 15 10.75 15.22 0.56
C ASN A 15 11.65 13.98 0.46
N ASP A 16 12.09 13.45 1.60
CA ASP A 16 12.92 12.23 1.62
C ASP A 16 12.09 10.98 1.32
N LEU A 17 10.85 10.93 1.80
CA LEU A 17 9.88 9.91 1.42
C LEU A 17 9.66 9.89 -0.10
N LYS A 18 9.44 11.06 -0.71
CA LYS A 18 9.24 11.17 -2.16
C LYS A 18 10.45 10.68 -2.94
N LYS A 19 11.67 10.99 -2.50
CA LYS A 19 12.91 10.48 -3.12
C LYS A 19 13.01 8.96 -3.01
N LYS A 20 12.71 8.40 -1.84
CA LYS A 20 12.70 6.94 -1.63
C LYS A 20 11.68 6.25 -2.54
N ILE A 21 10.46 6.77 -2.61
CA ILE A 21 9.41 6.24 -3.50
C ILE A 21 9.80 6.35 -4.97
N GLN A 22 10.45 7.44 -5.39
CA GLN A 22 10.89 7.61 -6.79
C GLN A 22 11.96 6.59 -7.21
N ALA A 23 12.77 6.11 -6.28
CA ALA A 23 13.79 5.09 -6.54
C ALA A 23 13.27 3.65 -6.35
N ALA A 24 12.09 3.48 -5.75
CA ALA A 24 11.52 2.20 -5.38
C ALA A 24 10.75 1.54 -6.53
N ASN A 25 10.78 0.22 -6.58
CA ASN A 25 9.83 -0.56 -7.35
C ASN A 25 8.44 -0.58 -6.66
N ALA A 26 7.44 -1.18 -7.30
CA ALA A 26 6.06 -1.12 -6.79
C ALA A 26 5.86 -1.79 -5.42
N VAL A 27 6.59 -2.88 -5.13
CA VAL A 27 6.53 -3.57 -3.84
C VAL A 27 7.21 -2.72 -2.77
N GLU A 28 8.43 -2.25 -3.05
CA GLU A 28 9.17 -1.36 -2.15
C GLU A 28 8.40 -0.08 -1.83
N ALA A 29 7.79 0.54 -2.85
CA ALA A 29 6.95 1.71 -2.67
C ALA A 29 5.74 1.41 -1.78
N ALA A 30 5.11 0.26 -1.97
CA ALA A 30 3.99 -0.17 -1.14
C ALA A 30 4.39 -0.40 0.32
N SER A 31 5.52 -1.05 0.57
CA SER A 31 6.06 -1.23 1.93
C SER A 31 6.37 0.11 2.59
N ILE A 32 7.04 1.03 1.89
CA ILE A 32 7.35 2.36 2.42
C ILE A 32 6.08 3.15 2.77
N TYR A 33 5.04 3.09 1.93
CA TYR A 33 3.76 3.72 2.22
C TYR A 33 3.05 3.05 3.41
N ALA A 34 3.07 1.72 3.50
CA ALA A 34 2.48 0.98 4.61
C ALA A 34 3.16 1.29 5.96
N GLU A 35 4.49 1.29 6.00
CA GLU A 35 5.30 1.64 7.19
C GLU A 35 5.04 3.07 7.68
N THR A 36 4.61 3.96 6.79
CA THR A 36 4.29 5.36 7.11
C THR A 36 2.80 5.58 7.39
N GLY A 37 2.00 4.52 7.38
CA GLY A 37 0.56 4.57 7.63
C GLY A 37 -0.26 5.09 6.45
N ILE A 38 0.34 5.27 5.28
CA ILE A 38 -0.31 5.77 4.05
C ILE A 38 -0.85 4.57 3.25
N TRP A 39 -1.79 3.84 3.84
CA TRP A 39 -2.28 2.57 3.31
C TRP A 39 -2.94 2.65 1.93
N TYR A 40 -3.55 3.79 1.59
CA TYR A 40 -4.17 3.99 0.27
C TYR A 40 -3.15 4.01 -0.86
N ASP A 41 -2.04 4.73 -0.67
CA ASP A 41 -0.96 4.79 -1.68
C ASP A 41 -0.19 3.47 -1.75
N ALA A 42 -0.09 2.75 -0.62
CA ALA A 42 0.47 1.40 -0.60
C ALA A 42 -0.32 0.44 -1.52
N LEU A 43 -1.65 0.37 -1.32
CA LEU A 43 -2.53 -0.49 -2.11
C LEU A 43 -2.63 -0.03 -3.57
N THR A 44 -2.60 1.28 -3.82
CA THR A 44 -2.62 1.86 -5.18
C THR A 44 -1.36 1.50 -5.96
N SER A 45 -0.20 1.50 -5.30
CA SER A 45 1.09 1.15 -5.91
C SER A 45 1.07 -0.29 -6.43
N LEU A 46 0.62 -1.25 -5.61
CA LEU A 46 0.48 -2.65 -6.01
C LEU A 46 -0.61 -2.84 -7.07
N SER A 47 -1.76 -2.17 -6.94
CA SER A 47 -2.85 -2.30 -7.90
C SER A 47 -2.48 -1.80 -9.29
N SER A 48 -1.70 -0.71 -9.36
CA SER A 48 -1.17 -0.21 -10.62
C SER A 48 -0.16 -1.18 -11.25
N ALA A 49 0.66 -1.85 -10.43
CA ALA A 49 1.61 -2.85 -10.91
C ALA A 49 0.90 -4.12 -11.43
N ILE A 50 -0.11 -4.61 -10.70
CA ILE A 50 -0.95 -5.74 -11.13
C ILE A 50 -1.70 -5.42 -12.42
N ALA A 51 -2.20 -4.19 -12.59
CA ALA A 51 -2.84 -3.79 -13.83
C ALA A 51 -1.89 -3.83 -15.03
N LYS A 52 -0.59 -3.58 -14.83
CA LYS A 52 0.44 -3.65 -15.87
C LYS A 52 0.93 -5.07 -16.13
N ASN A 53 0.95 -5.93 -15.10
CA ASN A 53 1.35 -7.33 -15.22
C ASN A 53 0.35 -8.25 -14.49
N PRO A 54 -0.82 -8.56 -15.09
CA PRO A 54 -1.90 -9.28 -14.41
C PRO A 54 -1.57 -10.74 -14.03
N GLY A 55 -0.54 -11.34 -14.64
CA GLY A 55 -0.07 -12.70 -14.34
C GLY A 55 0.97 -12.77 -13.23
N ASP A 56 1.36 -11.62 -12.65
CA ASP A 56 2.30 -11.58 -11.54
C ASP A 56 1.58 -11.87 -10.22
N ASN A 57 1.53 -13.16 -9.88
CA ASN A 57 0.89 -13.63 -8.66
C ASN A 57 1.62 -13.18 -7.39
N ASP A 58 2.87 -12.75 -7.48
CA ASP A 58 3.64 -12.26 -6.33
C ASP A 58 3.08 -10.89 -5.89
N LEU A 59 2.79 -10.01 -6.85
CA LEU A 59 2.14 -8.73 -6.56
C LEU A 59 0.74 -8.90 -5.94
N VAL A 60 -0.02 -9.89 -6.41
CA VAL A 60 -1.35 -10.21 -5.87
C VAL A 60 -1.24 -10.68 -4.41
N ARG A 61 -0.27 -11.55 -4.11
CA ARG A 61 0.00 -12.02 -2.74
C ARG A 61 0.49 -10.91 -1.82
N GLU A 62 1.34 -10.01 -2.32
CA GLU A 62 1.79 -8.84 -1.56
C GLU A 62 0.62 -7.92 -1.19
N ARG A 63 -0.32 -7.70 -2.13
CA ARG A 63 -1.52 -6.91 -1.83
C ARG A 63 -2.42 -7.61 -0.80
N ALA A 64 -2.54 -8.93 -0.88
CA ALA A 64 -3.25 -9.71 0.13
C ALA A 64 -2.61 -9.56 1.52
N PHE A 65 -1.28 -9.60 1.60
CA PHE A 65 -0.54 -9.41 2.85
C PHE A 65 -0.82 -8.04 3.48
N LEU A 66 -0.74 -6.95 2.70
CA LEU A 66 -1.03 -5.61 3.21
C LEU A 66 -2.48 -5.45 3.67
N LEU A 67 -3.45 -6.05 2.97
CA LEU A 67 -4.85 -6.04 3.37
C LEU A 67 -5.07 -6.73 4.72
N GLU A 68 -4.35 -7.82 4.99
CA GLU A 68 -4.42 -8.52 6.27
C GLU A 68 -3.90 -7.65 7.42
N GLN A 69 -2.79 -6.91 7.20
CA GLN A 69 -2.20 -6.03 8.23
C GLN A 69 -3.16 -4.94 8.72
N ILE A 70 -4.09 -4.50 7.89
CA ILE A 70 -5.09 -3.48 8.23
C ILE A 70 -6.47 -4.06 8.56
N GLY A 71 -6.57 -5.37 8.77
CA GLY A 71 -7.80 -6.05 9.18
C GLY A 71 -8.84 -6.22 8.07
N LEU A 72 -8.46 -6.09 6.80
CA LEU A 72 -9.33 -6.35 5.65
C LEU A 72 -9.22 -7.82 5.19
N SER A 73 -9.35 -8.76 6.13
CA SER A 73 -9.06 -10.18 5.92
C SER A 73 -9.94 -10.84 4.84
N GLU A 74 -11.18 -10.38 4.64
CA GLU A 74 -12.05 -10.88 3.55
C GLU A 74 -11.50 -10.51 2.16
N ALA A 75 -10.99 -9.29 2.01
CA ALA A 75 -10.34 -8.85 0.79
C ALA A 75 -9.01 -9.57 0.58
N ALA A 76 -8.21 -9.75 1.64
CA ALA A 76 -6.98 -10.53 1.59
C ALA A 76 -7.23 -11.99 1.15
N ARG A 77 -8.27 -12.64 1.69
CA ARG A 77 -8.68 -13.98 1.30
C ARG A 77 -9.06 -14.06 -0.17
N TYR A 78 -9.83 -13.09 -0.67
CA TYR A 78 -10.20 -13.01 -2.09
C TYR A 78 -8.96 -12.89 -2.99
N GLU A 79 -8.00 -12.03 -2.65
CA GLU A 79 -6.74 -11.86 -3.39
C GLU A 79 -5.91 -13.15 -3.40
N ASN A 80 -5.77 -13.82 -2.27
CA ASN A 80 -5.07 -15.11 -2.19
C ASN A 80 -5.72 -16.17 -3.08
N GLN A 81 -7.05 -16.29 -3.06
CA GLN A 81 -7.78 -17.19 -3.96
C GLN A 81 -7.62 -16.83 -5.43
N ARG A 82 -7.49 -15.55 -5.76
CA ARG A 82 -7.21 -15.09 -7.13
C ARG A 82 -5.81 -15.50 -7.58
N SER A 83 -4.79 -15.37 -6.71
CA SER A 83 -3.41 -15.73 -7.04
C SER A 83 -3.20 -17.21 -7.35
N LEU A 84 -4.08 -18.09 -6.85
CA LEU A 84 -4.02 -19.53 -7.10
C LEU A 84 -4.70 -19.97 -8.41
N ARG A 85 -5.44 -19.07 -9.07
CA ARG A 85 -6.26 -19.38 -10.26
C ARG A 85 -5.64 -18.91 -11.58
N ASN A 86 -4.58 -18.11 -11.53
CA ASN A 86 -3.87 -17.55 -12.68
C ASN A 86 -2.52 -18.23 -12.85
#